data_AF-A0A6V7QD17-F1
#
_entry.id   AF-A0A6V7QD17-F1
#
_cell.length_a   1.000
_cell.length_b   1.000
_cell.length_c   1.000
_cell.angle_alpha   90.00
_cell.angle_beta   90.00
_cell.angle_gamma   90.00
#
_symmetry.space_group_name_H-M   'P 1'
#
loop_
_entity.id
_entity.type
_entity.pdbx_description
1 polymer ?
#
loop_
_entity_poly.entity_id
_entity_poly.type
_entity_poly.pdbx_seq_one_letter_code
_entity_poly.pdbx_strand_id
1 'polypeptide(L)'
;MGCSFQVDVFINVRACYVKVEDDGCGITREGLVILGQKYATSKYHLINEAEHDNGEVSFKGEALSSLSDISLVEVRTKARGRPNAYCKIIKGSKCLFLGIDDQREAAGTTVIVRDLFYNQPVRRKCMHSSLKKVLHLVKKCVLRIALAHPQVSFKVADIESDEELLCTVPCSNPLPLISDAFGDSISNCLHEIASSDEVMILSGYISGPSDAFSTKVSTDKNS
;
A
#
# COMPACT_ATOMS: atom_id res chain seq x y z
N MET A 1 15.89 -15.30 -13.48
CA MET A 1 15.34 -15.31 -12.11
C MET A 1 15.10 -13.86 -11.73
N GLY A 2 13.90 -13.35 -12.00
CA GLY A 2 13.57 -11.96 -11.74
C GLY A 2 13.53 -11.69 -10.25
N CYS A 3 14.20 -10.63 -9.80
CA CYS A 3 14.06 -10.13 -8.44
C CYS A 3 12.61 -9.64 -8.31
N SER A 4 11.70 -10.47 -7.80
CA SER A 4 10.30 -10.08 -7.62
C SER A 4 10.23 -9.16 -6.41
N PHE A 5 10.06 -7.86 -6.66
CA PHE A 5 9.74 -6.90 -5.61
C PHE A 5 8.45 -7.35 -4.91
N GLN A 6 8.44 -7.33 -3.58
CA GLN A 6 7.36 -7.83 -2.75
C GLN A 6 6.92 -6.78 -1.74
N VAL A 7 5.61 -6.70 -1.53
CA VAL A 7 4.97 -5.86 -0.51
C VAL A 7 3.96 -6.68 0.30
N ASP A 8 4.22 -6.82 1.59
CA ASP A 8 3.36 -7.54 2.51
C ASP A 8 2.61 -6.58 3.45
N VAL A 9 1.30 -6.75 3.59
CA VAL A 9 0.42 -5.95 4.42
C VAL A 9 -0.23 -6.82 5.49
N PHE A 10 0.08 -6.55 6.75
CA PHE A 10 -0.46 -7.24 7.92
C PHE A 10 -1.35 -6.29 8.70
N ILE A 11 -2.56 -6.72 9.03
CA ILE A 11 -3.58 -5.86 9.65
C ILE A 11 -4.17 -6.57 10.85
N ASN A 12 -4.37 -5.85 11.94
CA ASN A 12 -5.27 -6.28 13.01
C ASN A 12 -6.16 -5.07 13.35
N VAL A 13 -7.41 -5.14 12.87
CA VAL A 13 -8.34 -4.00 12.97
C VAL A 13 -8.73 -3.74 14.41
N ARG A 14 -8.94 -4.78 15.24
CA ARG A 14 -9.30 -4.62 16.66
C ARG A 14 -8.17 -4.00 17.48
N ALA A 15 -6.93 -4.39 17.19
CA ALA A 15 -5.74 -3.83 17.80
C ALA A 15 -5.34 -2.46 17.20
N CYS A 16 -6.07 -1.96 16.20
CA CYS A 16 -5.75 -0.71 15.50
C CYS A 16 -4.31 -0.70 14.94
N TYR A 17 -3.94 -1.84 14.33
CA TYR A 17 -2.59 -2.14 13.90
C TYR A 17 -2.53 -2.37 12.40
N VAL A 18 -1.52 -1.78 11.76
CA VAL A 18 -1.17 -2.03 10.36
C VAL A 18 0.34 -2.12 10.25
N LYS A 19 0.85 -3.10 9.53
CA LYS A 19 2.26 -3.25 9.21
C LYS A 19 2.40 -3.48 7.72
N VAL A 20 3.26 -2.70 7.06
CA VAL A 20 3.58 -2.85 5.64
C VAL A 20 5.08 -3.11 5.53
N GLU A 21 5.47 -4.15 4.80
CA GLU A 21 6.86 -4.49 4.56
C GLU A 21 7.14 -4.53 3.06
N ASP A 22 8.27 -3.96 2.66
CA ASP A 22 8.82 -4.08 1.31
C ASP A 22 10.28 -4.57 1.35
N ASP A 23 10.72 -5.17 0.24
CA ASP A 23 12.10 -5.58 -0.03
C ASP A 23 12.83 -4.58 -0.94
N GLY A 24 12.44 -3.31 -0.86
CA GLY A 24 12.91 -2.23 -1.73
C GLY A 24 14.35 -1.79 -1.45
N CYS A 25 14.67 -0.58 -1.93
CA CYS A 25 16.00 -0.02 -1.71
C CYS A 25 16.24 0.46 -0.27
N GLY A 26 15.19 0.56 0.55
CA GLY A 26 15.23 1.10 1.90
C GLY A 26 15.48 2.62 1.92
N ILE A 27 15.63 3.16 3.13
CA ILE A 27 15.82 4.59 3.38
C ILE A 27 17.17 4.78 4.09
N THR A 28 17.96 5.75 3.65
CA THR A 28 19.24 6.06 4.31
C THR A 28 19.01 6.70 5.67
N ARG A 29 20.05 6.72 6.53
CA ARG A 29 19.95 7.36 7.84
C ARG A 29 19.54 8.83 7.72
N GLU A 30 20.09 9.53 6.74
CA GLU A 30 19.82 10.96 6.49
C GLU A 30 18.37 11.15 6.04
N GLY A 31 17.86 10.29 5.15
CA GLY A 31 16.45 10.29 4.76
C GLY A 31 15.53 9.99 5.95
N LEU A 32 15.92 9.07 6.82
CA LEU A 32 15.15 8.71 8.01
C LEU A 32 15.09 9.86 9.03
N VAL A 33 16.13 10.69 9.16
CA VAL A 33 16.13 11.88 10.04
C VAL A 33 14.99 12.84 9.70
N ILE A 34 14.78 13.11 8.42
CA ILE A 34 13.73 14.04 7.96
C ILE A 34 12.35 13.38 7.79
N LEU A 35 12.29 12.05 7.71
CA LEU A 35 11.05 11.30 7.51
C LEU A 35 10.01 11.58 8.60
N GLY A 36 8.77 11.89 8.18
CA GLY A 36 7.67 12.22 9.09
C GLY A 36 7.65 13.68 9.58
N GLN A 37 8.54 14.53 9.06
CA GLN A 37 8.34 15.98 9.09
C GLN A 37 7.42 16.38 7.92
N LYS A 38 6.57 17.40 8.11
CA LYS A 38 5.76 17.94 7.02
C LYS A 38 6.67 18.50 5.92
N TYR A 39 6.29 18.31 4.66
CA TYR A 39 7.02 18.83 3.50
C TYR A 39 8.39 18.18 3.24
N ALA A 40 8.79 17.15 4.00
CA ALA A 40 10.04 16.43 3.80
C ALA A 40 9.84 15.26 2.81
N THR A 41 10.34 15.41 1.58
CA THR A 41 10.28 14.39 0.53
C THR A 41 11.61 14.28 -0.22
N SER A 42 12.06 13.07 -0.53
CA SER A 42 13.21 12.83 -1.42
C SER A 42 12.87 13.05 -2.90
N LYS A 43 11.60 13.33 -3.22
CA LYS A 43 11.09 13.46 -4.60
C LYS A 43 10.99 14.91 -5.10
N TYR A 44 11.43 15.90 -4.32
CA TYR A 44 11.34 17.32 -4.70
C TYR A 44 12.16 17.65 -5.95
N HIS A 45 13.29 16.96 -6.17
CA HIS A 45 14.16 17.20 -7.32
C HIS A 45 13.58 16.69 -8.66
N LEU A 46 12.51 15.91 -8.67
CA LEU A 46 11.85 15.46 -9.92
C LEU A 46 10.86 16.49 -10.48
N ILE A 47 10.52 17.54 -9.71
CA ILE A 47 9.45 18.50 -10.06
C ILE A 47 9.99 19.67 -10.91
N ASN A 48 11.29 19.98 -10.84
CA ASN A 48 11.86 21.11 -11.61
C ASN A 48 11.97 20.84 -13.13
N GLU A 49 11.69 19.63 -13.61
CA GLU A 49 11.65 19.32 -15.04
C GLU A 49 10.21 19.26 -15.61
N ALA A 50 9.18 19.39 -14.77
CA ALA A 50 7.78 19.37 -15.19
C ALA A 50 7.09 20.68 -14.80
N GLU A 51 7.31 21.72 -15.60
CA GLU A 51 6.28 22.74 -15.78
C GLU A 51 5.04 22.01 -16.36
N HIS A 52 4.08 21.67 -15.51
CA HIS A 52 2.66 21.80 -15.80
C HIS A 52 1.83 21.49 -14.56
N ASP A 53 1.23 22.55 -14.05
CA ASP A 53 -0.02 22.59 -13.31
C ASP A 53 -1.03 21.63 -13.99
N ASN A 54 -1.32 20.49 -13.36
CA ASN A 54 -2.55 19.67 -13.43
C ASN A 54 -2.31 18.24 -12.88
N GLY A 55 -2.55 18.05 -11.58
CA GLY A 55 -2.68 16.73 -10.95
C GLY A 55 -1.74 16.45 -9.77
N GLU A 56 -2.03 17.04 -8.60
CA GLU A 56 -1.30 16.76 -7.35
C GLU A 56 -1.41 15.28 -6.92
N VAL A 57 -0.52 14.42 -7.41
CA VAL A 57 -0.22 13.16 -6.72
C VAL A 57 0.65 13.48 -5.51
N SER A 58 0.02 13.45 -4.33
CA SER A 58 0.47 13.23 -2.94
C SER A 58 1.97 13.22 -2.53
N PHE A 59 2.89 13.90 -3.21
CA PHE A 59 4.32 13.86 -2.89
C PHE A 59 4.78 14.96 -1.91
N LYS A 60 3.86 15.56 -1.13
CA LYS A 60 4.16 16.60 -0.12
C LYS A 60 4.93 16.08 1.10
N GLY A 61 5.30 14.79 1.17
CA GLY A 61 5.97 14.23 2.35
C GLY A 61 5.09 14.20 3.61
N GLU A 62 3.79 14.45 3.49
CA GLU A 62 2.88 14.61 4.63
C GLU A 62 2.30 13.30 5.15
N ALA A 63 2.33 12.21 4.37
CA ALA A 63 1.60 10.98 4.70
C ALA A 63 1.97 10.43 6.09
N LEU A 64 3.26 10.21 6.35
CA LEU A 64 3.72 9.66 7.64
C LEU A 64 3.59 10.67 8.79
N SER A 65 3.70 11.97 8.51
CA SER A 65 3.43 13.02 9.52
C SER A 65 1.96 12.98 9.94
N SER A 66 1.03 12.99 8.98
CA SER A 66 -0.41 12.92 9.21
C SER A 66 -0.84 11.62 9.90
N LEU A 67 -0.24 10.48 9.55
CA LEU A 67 -0.47 9.24 10.29
C LEU A 67 -0.02 9.38 11.75
N SER A 68 1.18 9.93 11.98
CA SER A 68 1.70 10.08 13.33
C SER A 68 0.86 11.00 14.23
N ASP A 69 0.06 11.90 13.66
CA ASP A 69 -0.87 12.75 14.43
C ASP A 69 -2.04 11.97 15.04
N ILE A 70 -2.34 10.78 14.51
CA ILE A 70 -3.46 9.93 14.96
C ILE A 70 -3.03 8.52 15.38
N SER A 71 -1.74 8.21 15.39
CA SER A 71 -1.19 6.89 15.72
C SER A 71 0.25 7.00 16.24
N LEU A 72 0.83 5.88 16.65
CA LEU A 72 2.28 5.74 16.78
C LEU A 72 2.81 5.07 15.50
N VAL A 73 3.76 5.70 14.83
CA VAL A 73 4.37 5.20 13.58
C VAL A 73 5.82 4.78 13.87
N GLU A 74 6.14 3.54 13.56
CA GLU A 74 7.48 2.96 13.67
C GLU A 74 7.95 2.60 12.25
N VAL A 75 9.12 3.10 11.84
CA VAL A 75 9.73 2.81 10.55
C VAL A 75 11.07 2.14 10.78
N ARG A 76 11.19 0.89 10.33
CA ARG A 76 12.42 0.10 10.32
C ARG A 76 12.90 -0.03 8.89
N THR A 77 14.17 0.23 8.63
CA THR A 77 14.66 0.25 7.25
C THR A 77 16.14 -0.05 7.16
N LYS A 78 16.53 -0.73 6.07
CA LYS A 78 17.93 -0.93 5.71
C LYS A 78 18.14 -0.49 4.27
N ALA A 79 18.95 0.53 4.08
CA ALA A 79 19.32 0.97 2.75
C ALA A 79 20.21 -0.09 2.07
N ARG A 80 19.92 -0.40 0.80
CA ARG A 80 20.70 -1.35 0.00
C ARG A 80 22.18 -0.94 -0.04
N GLY A 81 23.07 -1.90 0.19
CA GLY A 81 24.51 -1.65 0.22
C GLY A 81 25.02 -0.90 1.45
N ARG A 82 24.17 -0.65 2.46
CA ARG A 82 24.59 -0.07 3.75
C ARG A 82 24.73 -1.16 4.82
N PRO A 83 25.70 -1.02 5.74
CA PRO A 83 25.96 -2.04 6.76
C PRO A 83 24.84 -2.13 7.80
N ASN A 84 24.30 -0.98 8.22
CA ASN A 84 23.38 -0.89 9.34
C ASN A 84 21.95 -0.66 8.86
N ALA A 85 21.00 -1.23 9.60
CA ALA A 85 19.60 -0.85 9.54
C ALA A 85 19.29 0.18 10.65
N TYR A 86 18.21 0.91 10.49
CA TYR A 86 17.78 1.95 11.41
C TYR A 86 16.29 1.84 11.71
N CYS A 87 15.92 2.28 12.92
CA CYS A 87 14.54 2.40 13.36
C CYS A 87 14.24 3.84 13.78
N LYS A 88 13.07 4.33 13.41
CA LYS A 88 12.52 5.61 13.85
C LYS A 88 11.10 5.43 14.37
N ILE A 89 10.79 6.03 15.52
CA ILE A 89 9.44 6.06 16.09
C ILE A 89 8.95 7.49 16.15
N ILE A 90 7.74 7.74 15.65
CA ILE A 90 7.13 9.05 15.49
C ILE A 90 5.72 9.04 16.09
N LYS A 91 5.38 10.08 16.86
CA LYS A 91 4.02 10.31 17.38
C LYS A 91 3.76 11.81 17.50
N GLY A 92 2.61 12.27 17.03
CA GLY A 92 2.24 13.69 16.99
C GLY A 92 3.26 14.53 16.23
N SER A 93 3.77 14.04 15.10
CA SER A 93 4.84 14.65 14.31
C SER A 93 6.15 14.89 15.07
N LYS A 94 6.36 14.23 16.22
CA LYS A 94 7.59 14.29 17.02
C LYS A 94 8.35 12.97 16.94
N CYS A 95 9.66 13.06 16.76
CA CYS A 95 10.56 11.90 16.83
C CYS A 95 10.72 11.48 18.30
N LEU A 96 10.25 10.27 18.62
CA LEU A 96 10.41 9.66 19.95
C LEU A 96 11.69 8.82 20.03
N PHE A 97 12.10 8.22 18.92
CA PHE A 97 13.30 7.39 18.83
C PHE A 97 13.89 7.46 17.43
N LEU A 98 15.22 7.47 17.33
CA LEU A 98 15.97 7.26 16.10
C LEU A 98 17.29 6.57 16.45
N GLY A 99 17.49 5.35 15.95
CA GLY A 99 18.66 4.54 16.31
C GLY A 99 18.91 3.39 15.35
N ILE A 100 19.94 2.60 15.64
CA ILE A 100 20.26 1.36 14.91
C ILE A 100 19.15 0.34 15.19
N ASP A 101 18.81 -0.46 14.17
CA ASP A 101 17.90 -1.60 14.29
C ASP A 101 18.67 -2.90 14.04
N ASP A 102 19.05 -3.59 15.11
CA ASP A 102 19.83 -4.84 15.00
C ASP A 102 18.99 -6.03 14.50
N GLN A 103 17.67 -5.86 14.37
CA GLN A 103 16.75 -6.93 13.97
C GLN A 103 16.57 -7.05 12.46
N ARG A 104 16.96 -6.02 11.68
CA ARG A 104 16.76 -6.01 10.22
C ARG A 104 18.07 -6.25 9.47
N GLU A 105 18.18 -7.42 8.85
CA GLU A 105 19.37 -7.81 8.09
C GLU A 105 19.28 -7.47 6.59
N ALA A 106 18.09 -7.62 6.00
CA ALA A 106 17.85 -7.43 4.57
C ALA A 106 17.43 -5.99 4.22
N ALA A 107 17.69 -5.59 2.96
CA ALA A 107 17.28 -4.29 2.42
C ALA A 107 15.75 -4.11 2.42
N GLY A 108 15.29 -2.88 2.34
CA GLY A 108 13.86 -2.52 2.26
C GLY A 108 13.36 -1.80 3.50
N THR A 109 12.04 -1.70 3.64
CA THR A 109 11.40 -0.93 4.71
C THR A 109 10.22 -1.68 5.32
N THR A 110 10.04 -1.52 6.63
CA THR A 110 8.86 -1.94 7.37
C THR A 110 8.26 -0.71 8.06
N VAL A 111 7.01 -0.39 7.75
CA VAL A 111 6.25 0.67 8.41
C VAL A 111 5.17 0.02 9.28
N ILE A 112 5.22 0.28 10.58
CA ILE A 112 4.29 -0.23 11.58
C ILE A 112 3.50 0.95 12.15
N VAL A 113 2.19 0.82 12.15
CA VAL A 113 1.23 1.78 12.69
C VAL A 113 0.53 1.11 13.86
N ARG A 114 0.64 1.71 15.05
CA ARG A 114 0.00 1.22 16.29
C ARG A 114 -0.95 2.28 16.82
N ASP A 115 -1.97 1.82 17.54
CA ASP A 115 -2.97 2.69 18.19
C ASP A 115 -3.62 3.68 17.21
N LEU A 116 -3.95 3.22 16.00
CA LEU A 116 -4.64 4.07 15.02
C LEU A 116 -5.93 4.66 15.61
N PHE A 117 -6.10 5.98 15.47
CA PHE A 117 -7.18 6.76 16.06
C PHE A 117 -7.19 6.81 17.61
N TYR A 118 -6.04 6.69 18.27
CA TYR A 118 -5.97 6.76 19.75
C TYR A 118 -6.58 8.06 20.32
N ASN A 119 -6.47 9.17 19.60
CA ASN A 119 -7.01 10.48 19.95
C ASN A 119 -8.35 10.81 19.27
N GLN A 120 -8.97 9.86 18.57
CA GLN A 120 -10.21 10.03 17.81
C GLN A 120 -11.20 8.88 18.10
N PRO A 121 -11.80 8.82 19.31
CA PRO A 121 -12.56 7.66 19.80
C PRO A 121 -13.79 7.31 18.95
N VAL A 122 -14.45 8.30 18.36
CA VAL A 122 -15.62 8.07 17.48
C VAL A 122 -15.20 7.34 16.20
N ARG A 123 -14.08 7.73 15.59
CA ARG A 123 -13.54 7.05 14.40
C ARG A 123 -13.09 5.64 14.73
N ARG A 124 -12.44 5.45 15.88
CA ARG A 124 -12.05 4.12 16.39
C ARG A 124 -13.26 3.19 16.58
N LYS A 125 -14.33 3.68 17.21
CA LYS A 125 -15.58 2.92 17.37
C LYS A 125 -16.22 2.55 16.03
N CYS A 126 -16.25 3.48 15.07
CA CYS A 126 -16.77 3.22 13.72
C CYS A 126 -15.97 2.10 13.03
N MET A 127 -14.63 2.15 13.09
CA MET A 127 -13.76 1.11 12.55
C MET A 127 -14.05 -0.27 13.18
N HIS A 128 -14.19 -0.33 14.51
CA HIS A 128 -14.47 -1.58 15.22
C HIS A 128 -15.87 -2.16 14.93
N SER A 129 -16.86 -1.30 14.64
CA SER A 129 -18.22 -1.73 14.32
C SER A 129 -18.36 -2.41 12.94
N SER A 130 -17.31 -2.41 12.13
CA SER A 130 -17.38 -2.82 10.72
C SER A 130 -16.11 -3.56 10.26
N LEU A 131 -15.59 -4.48 11.08
CA LEU A 131 -14.32 -5.19 10.83
C LEU A 131 -14.24 -5.80 9.43
N LYS A 132 -15.20 -6.65 9.05
CA LYS A 132 -15.25 -7.30 7.72
C LYS A 132 -15.23 -6.28 6.58
N LYS A 133 -15.94 -5.16 6.74
CA LYS A 133 -15.97 -4.08 5.74
C LYS A 133 -14.62 -3.40 5.63
N VAL A 134 -13.94 -3.14 6.75
CA VAL A 134 -12.59 -2.56 6.76
C VAL A 134 -11.61 -3.48 6.04
N LEU A 135 -11.58 -4.77 6.39
CA LEU A 135 -10.72 -5.76 5.74
C LEU A 135 -10.99 -5.84 4.22
N HIS A 136 -12.26 -5.88 3.82
CA HIS A 136 -12.65 -5.86 2.42
C HIS A 136 -12.16 -4.60 1.68
N LEU A 137 -12.28 -3.41 2.31
CA LEU A 137 -11.79 -2.16 1.72
C LEU A 137 -10.26 -2.14 1.58
N VAL A 138 -9.53 -2.70 2.55
CA VAL A 138 -8.07 -2.79 2.43
C VAL A 138 -7.67 -3.78 1.33
N LYS A 139 -8.28 -4.97 1.28
CA LYS A 139 -8.08 -5.92 0.17
C LYS A 139 -8.32 -5.26 -1.19
N LYS A 140 -9.44 -4.54 -1.34
CA LYS A 140 -9.80 -3.83 -2.57
C LYS A 140 -8.79 -2.73 -2.92
N CYS A 141 -8.28 -2.00 -1.92
CA CYS A 141 -7.27 -0.97 -2.12
C CYS A 141 -5.96 -1.58 -2.64
N VAL A 142 -5.45 -2.62 -1.97
CA VAL A 142 -4.21 -3.28 -2.37
C VAL A 142 -4.34 -3.97 -3.73
N LEU A 143 -5.48 -4.61 -4.01
CA LEU A 143 -5.75 -5.22 -5.32
C LEU A 143 -5.67 -4.19 -6.46
N ARG A 144 -6.17 -2.97 -6.27
CA ARG A 144 -6.05 -1.90 -7.29
C ARG A 144 -4.59 -1.52 -7.54
N ILE A 145 -3.77 -1.48 -6.50
CA ILE A 145 -2.33 -1.20 -6.61
C ILE A 145 -1.64 -2.38 -7.33
N ALA A 146 -2.00 -3.61 -6.99
CA ALA A 146 -1.47 -4.82 -7.63
C ALA A 146 -1.79 -4.86 -9.14
N LEU A 147 -3.01 -4.47 -9.54
CA LEU A 147 -3.40 -4.37 -10.95
C LEU A 147 -2.62 -3.31 -11.73
N ALA A 148 -2.20 -2.23 -11.07
CA ALA A 148 -1.35 -1.19 -11.66
C ALA A 148 0.13 -1.60 -11.72
N HIS A 149 0.55 -2.58 -10.91
CA HIS A 149 1.92 -3.05 -10.79
C HIS A 149 1.98 -4.59 -10.78
N PRO A 150 1.53 -5.26 -11.86
CA PRO A 150 1.41 -6.74 -11.90
C PRO A 150 2.74 -7.47 -11.70
N GLN A 151 3.87 -6.81 -11.94
CA GLN A 151 5.21 -7.33 -11.70
C GLN A 151 5.64 -7.37 -10.23
N VAL A 152 4.81 -6.85 -9.32
CA VAL A 152 5.06 -6.80 -7.87
C VAL A 152 4.18 -7.82 -7.16
N SER A 153 4.76 -8.57 -6.24
CA SER A 153 4.03 -9.48 -5.36
C SER A 153 3.38 -8.70 -4.23
N PHE A 154 2.08 -8.90 -4.00
CA PHE A 154 1.35 -8.31 -2.89
C PHE A 154 0.70 -9.38 -2.03
N LYS A 155 0.92 -9.29 -0.72
CA LYS A 155 0.20 -10.09 0.27
C LYS A 155 -0.59 -9.19 1.22
N VAL A 156 -1.80 -9.60 1.57
CA VAL A 156 -2.60 -8.98 2.63
C VAL A 156 -3.11 -10.06 3.57
N ALA A 157 -2.83 -9.92 4.86
CA ALA A 157 -3.28 -10.86 5.89
C ALA A 157 -3.91 -10.15 7.09
N ASP A 158 -5.01 -10.69 7.59
CA ASP A 158 -5.53 -10.38 8.92
C ASP A 158 -4.81 -11.26 9.95
N ILE A 159 -3.93 -10.64 10.75
CA ILE A 159 -3.13 -11.38 11.73
C ILE A 159 -3.91 -11.72 13.00
N GLU A 160 -5.15 -11.23 13.16
CA GLU A 160 -6.02 -11.65 14.25
C GLU A 160 -6.64 -13.03 13.98
N SER A 161 -7.14 -13.24 12.76
CA SER A 161 -7.77 -14.49 12.32
C SER A 161 -6.81 -15.46 11.65
N ASP A 162 -5.57 -15.04 11.37
CA ASP A 162 -4.60 -15.75 10.52
C ASP A 162 -5.14 -16.01 9.10
N GLU A 163 -6.02 -15.11 8.61
CA GLU A 163 -6.63 -15.20 7.30
C GLU A 163 -5.81 -14.44 6.26
N GLU A 164 -5.43 -15.13 5.18
CA GLU A 164 -4.87 -14.50 4.00
C GLU A 164 -5.99 -13.93 3.11
N LEU A 165 -6.04 -12.60 2.99
CA LEU A 165 -7.09 -11.89 2.27
C LEU A 165 -6.77 -11.73 0.78
N LEU A 166 -5.49 -11.59 0.46
CA LEU A 166 -4.97 -11.42 -0.90
C LEU A 166 -3.55 -11.97 -0.97
N CYS A 167 -3.25 -12.69 -2.04
CA CYS A 167 -1.89 -13.06 -2.41
C CYS A 167 -1.81 -12.99 -3.93
N THR A 168 -0.88 -12.20 -4.46
CA THR A 168 -0.69 -12.03 -5.90
C THR A 168 0.65 -12.60 -6.32
N VAL A 169 0.67 -13.27 -7.46
CA VAL A 169 1.91 -13.72 -8.07
C VAL A 169 2.38 -12.66 -9.06
N PRO A 170 3.68 -12.29 -9.08
CA PRO A 170 4.24 -11.43 -10.10
C PRO A 170 3.99 -11.97 -11.51
N CYS A 171 3.35 -11.17 -12.35
CA CYS A 171 2.99 -11.50 -13.72
C CYS A 171 3.42 -10.38 -14.68
N SER A 172 3.72 -10.74 -15.93
CA SER A 172 4.02 -9.76 -16.98
C SER A 172 2.77 -9.08 -17.54
N ASN A 173 1.59 -9.67 -17.34
CA ASN A 173 0.30 -9.12 -17.70
C ASN A 173 -0.66 -9.18 -16.50
N PRO A 174 -1.66 -8.28 -16.41
CA PRO A 174 -2.59 -8.23 -15.29
C PRO A 174 -3.75 -9.23 -15.42
N LEU A 175 -3.96 -9.88 -16.57
CA LEU A 175 -5.07 -10.80 -16.80
C LEU A 175 -5.17 -11.97 -15.80
N PRO A 176 -4.08 -12.68 -15.45
CA PRO A 176 -4.13 -13.72 -14.42
C PRO A 176 -4.61 -13.19 -13.07
N LEU A 177 -4.13 -12.00 -12.69
CA LEU A 177 -4.55 -11.35 -11.45
C LEU A 177 -6.04 -10.94 -11.49
N ILE A 178 -6.54 -10.52 -12.66
CA ILE A 178 -7.96 -10.23 -12.85
C ILE A 178 -8.79 -11.52 -12.75
N SER A 179 -8.35 -12.61 -13.38
CA SER A 179 -8.99 -13.93 -13.27
C SER A 179 -9.07 -14.40 -11.82
N ASP A 180 -7.96 -14.33 -11.09
CA ASP A 180 -7.89 -14.76 -9.69
C ASP A 180 -8.80 -13.90 -8.79
N ALA A 181 -8.89 -12.60 -9.06
CA ALA A 181 -9.65 -11.68 -8.23
C ALA A 181 -11.16 -11.63 -8.55
N PHE A 182 -11.53 -11.81 -9.82
CA PHE A 182 -12.88 -11.55 -10.33
C PHE A 182 -13.54 -12.78 -10.99
N GLY A 183 -12.78 -13.84 -11.22
CA GLY A 183 -13.20 -15.07 -11.89
C GLY A 183 -13.02 -15.04 -13.41
N ASP A 184 -12.90 -16.24 -13.99
CA ASP A 184 -12.64 -16.43 -15.42
C ASP A 184 -13.76 -15.88 -16.30
N SER A 185 -15.01 -15.87 -15.81
CA SER A 185 -16.15 -15.30 -16.56
C SER A 185 -15.96 -13.81 -16.85
N ILE A 186 -15.32 -13.07 -15.94
CA ILE A 186 -15.01 -11.65 -16.15
C ILE A 186 -13.79 -11.52 -17.06
N SER A 187 -12.73 -12.28 -16.78
CA SER A 187 -11.49 -12.26 -17.57
C SER A 187 -11.72 -12.54 -19.06
N ASN A 188 -12.60 -13.50 -19.39
CA ASN A 188 -12.92 -13.89 -20.77
C ASN A 188 -13.71 -12.83 -21.56
N CYS A 189 -14.32 -11.87 -20.86
CA CYS A 189 -15.06 -10.76 -21.45
C CYS A 189 -14.18 -9.50 -21.63
N LEU A 190 -12.90 -9.57 -21.26
CA LEU A 190 -12.00 -8.43 -21.35
C LEU A 190 -11.27 -8.38 -22.69
N HIS A 191 -11.32 -7.21 -23.29
CA HIS A 191 -10.60 -6.86 -24.51
C HIS A 191 -9.45 -5.93 -24.16
N GLU A 192 -8.27 -6.26 -24.67
CA GLU A 192 -7.10 -5.40 -24.55
C GLU A 192 -7.34 -4.10 -25.32
N ILE A 193 -7.05 -2.98 -24.67
CA ILE A 193 -6.93 -1.67 -25.30
C ILE A 193 -5.45 -1.36 -25.34
N ALA A 194 -4.94 -1.07 -26.54
CA ALA A 194 -3.63 -0.48 -26.74
C ALA A 194 -3.77 0.59 -27.82
N SER A 195 -3.75 1.85 -27.40
CA SER A 195 -3.83 3.01 -28.29
C SER A 195 -2.81 4.04 -27.86
N SER A 196 -2.16 4.66 -28.82
CA SER A 196 -1.19 5.72 -28.60
C SER A 196 -1.42 6.83 -29.61
N ASP A 197 -1.28 8.06 -29.15
CA ASP A 197 -1.23 9.27 -29.97
C ASP A 197 0.03 10.07 -29.58
N GLU A 198 0.30 11.20 -30.22
CA GLU A 198 1.52 12.00 -30.00
C GLU A 198 1.73 12.45 -28.54
N VAL A 199 0.66 12.56 -27.74
CA VAL A 199 0.69 13.11 -26.38
C VAL A 199 0.36 12.07 -25.31
N MET A 200 -0.31 10.98 -25.65
CA MET A 200 -0.83 10.02 -24.66
C MET A 200 -0.76 8.57 -25.11
N ILE A 201 -0.55 7.69 -24.14
CA ILE A 201 -0.60 6.24 -24.30
C ILE A 201 -1.72 5.71 -23.40
N LEU A 202 -2.67 4.99 -23.98
CA LEU A 202 -3.75 4.30 -23.31
C LEU A 202 -3.55 2.79 -23.46
N SER A 203 -3.31 2.11 -22.36
CA SER A 203 -3.16 0.65 -22.30
C SER A 203 -4.02 0.06 -21.18
N GLY A 204 -4.60 -1.12 -21.40
CA GLY A 204 -5.32 -1.84 -20.35
C GLY A 204 -6.32 -2.84 -20.90
N TYR A 205 -7.35 -3.13 -20.11
CA TYR A 205 -8.42 -4.06 -20.47
C TYR A 205 -9.79 -3.43 -20.18
N ILE A 206 -10.73 -3.65 -21.09
CA ILE A 206 -12.12 -3.20 -20.94
C ILE A 206 -13.08 -4.34 -21.27
N SER A 207 -14.22 -4.39 -20.60
CA SER A 207 -15.30 -5.30 -20.98
C SER A 207 -16.00 -4.85 -22.25
N GLY A 208 -16.56 -5.79 -23.00
CA GLY A 208 -17.42 -5.49 -24.14
C GLY A 208 -18.76 -4.86 -23.72
N PRO A 209 -19.44 -4.14 -24.64
CA PRO A 209 -20.73 -3.51 -24.35
C PRO A 209 -21.85 -4.49 -23.98
N SER A 210 -21.73 -5.75 -24.39
CA SER A 210 -22.71 -6.82 -24.18
C SER A 210 -22.45 -7.64 -22.92
N ASP A 211 -21.35 -7.37 -22.21
CA ASP A 211 -20.93 -8.14 -21.04
C ASP A 211 -21.62 -7.59 -19.79
N ALA A 212 -22.73 -8.21 -19.40
CA ALA A 212 -23.45 -7.87 -18.18
C ALA A 212 -22.83 -8.60 -16.98
N PHE A 213 -22.08 -7.88 -16.14
CA PHE A 213 -21.59 -8.43 -14.88
C PHE A 213 -22.67 -8.37 -13.82
N SER A 214 -23.17 -9.54 -13.39
CA SER A 214 -23.89 -9.62 -12.12
C SER A 214 -22.86 -9.49 -11.00
N THR A 215 -22.62 -8.27 -10.51
CA THR A 215 -22.00 -8.12 -9.19
C THR A 215 -22.99 -8.64 -8.17
N LYS A 216 -22.86 -9.92 -7.81
CA LYS A 216 -23.44 -10.43 -6.56
C LYS A 216 -22.75 -9.70 -5.42
N VAL A 217 -23.28 -8.53 -5.07
CA VAL A 217 -23.09 -7.98 -3.72
C VAL A 217 -23.77 -8.99 -2.82
N SER A 218 -22.98 -9.84 -2.15
CA SER A 218 -23.45 -10.65 -1.04
C SER A 218 -23.88 -9.71 0.08
N THR A 219 -25.09 -9.17 -0.06
CA THR A 219 -25.88 -8.71 1.06
C THR A 219 -26.23 -9.98 1.83
N ASP A 220 -25.42 -10.29 2.85
CA ASP A 220 -25.87 -11.15 3.95
C ASP A 220 -27.00 -10.40 4.67
N LYS A 221 -28.20 -10.52 4.12
CA LYS A 221 -29.43 -10.52 4.89
C LYS A 221 -29.66 -11.98 5.25
N ASN A 222 -29.54 -12.31 6.54
CA ASN A 222 -30.64 -12.92 7.28
C ASN A 222 -30.23 -13.25 8.72
N SER A 223 -31.14 -12.84 9.61
CA SER A 223 -31.48 -13.45 10.90
C SER A 223 -30.53 -13.26 12.08
#